data_AF-A0A3B9DTU3-F1
#
_entry.id   AF-A0A3B9DTU3-F1
#
_cell.length_a   1.000
_cell.length_b   1.000
_cell.length_c   1.000
_cell.angle_alpha   90.00
_cell.angle_beta   90.00
_cell.angle_gamma   90.00
#
_symmetry.space_group_name_H-M   'P 1'
#
loop_
_entity.id
_entity.type
_entity.pdbx_description
1 polymer ?
#
loop_
_entity_poly.entity_id
_entity_poly.type
_entity_poly.pdbx_seq_one_letter_code
_entity_poly.pdbx_strand_id
1 'polypeptide(L)'
;MDFFQLWDQILDYIDQYDHPYYDMFSNEVFPISMTENTLTISPKNKRRKPWIENVYKGKLEKIIFDITGKQLSIEISDIMNQPAEPAPMPPLPEAGASKKAAESEAPFPMARETADTPYENTPAPLPEPDIDDPFPKEAMPPDFSKLKPMTADEVPLPDIRELGETSLFDAPVRSEPKKRTAFLPNPVNEEYTFSTFVHGNCNEIAFQAAYAVAKTADHPDQADQKMNPLFIYGPSGLGKTHLLHAICNYIHENKPELSVLFVSSETFTNELIDAIQNHTMPKFRAKYRNLDFLLIDDVQFFGSKDATKMEIFNTFNDLFDKKKHIIMTSDRTPQDIDKLEDRLQTRFSSGLVAPISPPDYEICCIILQQRAEKLNITLPKDVVDYIASHINTNVRELEGAFNKLVTFSQIKKQTITLAFTKDALKDQIPLDNRQELTVDFIIDTVCQYYGVKKDKLLGRGRPQKIVIPRQIAMYLCRNELNESYPTLRDYFHRKDHSTVLYACERVEKDIDRDPQTRASIEAIRKLLKQRG
;
A
#
# COMPACT_ATOMS: atom_id res chain seq x y z
N MET A 1 42.15 6.03 -3.22
CA MET A 1 41.01 5.22 -2.78
C MET A 1 39.86 5.54 -3.69
N ASP A 2 39.22 4.54 -4.29
CA ASP A 2 38.07 4.77 -5.16
C ASP A 2 36.85 5.17 -4.32
N PHE A 3 35.98 6.02 -4.87
CA PHE A 3 34.81 6.56 -4.21
C PHE A 3 33.85 5.48 -3.72
N PHE A 4 33.58 4.46 -4.56
CA PHE A 4 32.72 3.34 -4.19
C PHE A 4 33.37 2.45 -3.14
N GLN A 5 34.70 2.25 -3.19
CA GLN A 5 35.42 1.52 -2.15
C GLN A 5 35.39 2.25 -0.80
N LEU A 6 35.43 3.59 -0.79
CA LEU A 6 35.26 4.35 0.43
C LEU A 6 33.84 4.18 0.99
N TRP A 7 32.82 4.22 0.13
CA TRP A 7 31.44 4.02 0.55
C TRP A 7 31.18 2.62 1.11
N ASP A 8 31.68 1.57 0.45
CA ASP A 8 31.57 0.20 0.95
C ASP A 8 32.24 0.05 2.32
N GLN A 9 33.41 0.65 2.52
CA GLN A 9 34.09 0.63 3.83
C GLN A 9 33.35 1.43 4.91
N ILE A 10 32.65 2.52 4.54
CA ILE A 10 31.77 3.24 5.46
C ILE A 10 30.58 2.35 5.84
N LEU A 11 29.98 1.64 4.89
CA LEU A 11 28.87 0.73 5.15
C LEU A 11 29.31 -0.46 6.02
N ASP A 12 30.46 -1.07 5.75
CA ASP A 12 31.03 -2.14 6.57
C ASP A 12 31.31 -1.66 8.01
N TYR A 13 31.80 -0.42 8.16
CA TYR A 13 32.00 0.18 9.47
C TYR A 13 30.66 0.39 10.20
N ILE A 14 29.64 0.89 9.50
CA ILE A 14 28.31 1.08 10.08
C ILE A 14 27.69 -0.27 10.45
N ASP A 15 27.86 -1.32 9.64
CA ASP A 15 27.39 -2.67 9.96
C ASP A 15 28.04 -3.19 11.24
N GLN A 16 29.36 -3.00 11.37
CA GLN A 16 30.13 -3.51 12.50
C GLN A 16 29.86 -2.75 13.82
N TYR A 17 29.68 -1.43 13.77
CA TYR A 17 29.65 -0.58 14.97
C TYR A 17 28.31 0.12 15.24
N ASP A 18 27.46 0.28 14.22
CA ASP A 18 26.19 1.03 14.28
C ASP A 18 25.09 0.29 13.47
N HIS A 19 25.04 -1.06 13.57
CA HIS A 19 24.17 -1.96 12.80
C HIS A 19 22.70 -1.50 12.63
N PRO A 20 22.02 -0.90 13.64
CA PRO A 20 20.65 -0.41 13.46
C PRO A 20 20.48 0.64 12.35
N TYR A 21 21.56 1.31 11.95
CA TYR A 21 21.56 2.31 10.88
C TYR A 21 22.07 1.76 9.55
N TYR A 22 22.60 0.52 9.52
CA TYR A 22 23.11 -0.09 8.29
C TYR A 22 22.04 -0.15 7.21
N ASP A 23 20.86 -0.68 7.52
CA ASP A 23 19.75 -0.78 6.57
C ASP A 23 19.31 0.58 6.03
N MET A 24 19.42 1.64 6.84
CA MET A 24 19.15 3.01 6.40
C MET A 24 20.22 3.51 5.42
N PHE A 25 21.50 3.33 5.72
CA PHE A 25 22.58 3.82 4.86
C PHE A 25 22.77 2.97 3.61
N SER A 26 22.53 1.67 3.66
CA SER A 26 22.66 0.75 2.52
C SER A 26 21.50 0.87 1.53
N ASN A 27 20.28 1.10 2.00
CA ASN A 27 19.09 1.11 1.13
C ASN A 27 18.55 2.51 0.81
N GLU A 28 18.86 3.51 1.64
CA GLU A 28 18.22 4.83 1.54
C GLU A 28 19.19 6.00 1.42
N VAL A 29 20.51 5.80 1.41
CA VAL A 29 21.49 6.86 1.20
C VAL A 29 22.42 6.49 0.07
N PHE A 30 22.53 7.35 -0.93
CA PHE A 30 23.35 7.12 -2.10
C PHE A 30 24.53 8.09 -2.13
N PRO A 31 25.75 7.60 -2.33
CA PRO A 31 26.88 8.47 -2.56
C PRO A 31 26.77 9.01 -4.01
N ILE A 32 26.93 10.33 -4.21
CA ILE A 32 26.83 10.96 -5.54
C ILE A 32 28.21 11.25 -6.13
N SER A 33 29.07 11.92 -5.38
CA SER A 33 30.38 12.34 -5.85
C SER A 33 31.35 12.51 -4.68
N MET A 34 32.64 12.46 -4.98
CA MET A 34 33.71 12.72 -4.04
C MET A 34 34.77 13.59 -4.71
N THR A 35 35.05 14.73 -4.09
CA THR A 35 36.18 15.59 -4.42
C THR A 35 37.33 15.32 -3.45
N GLU A 36 38.46 16.04 -3.58
CA GLU A 36 39.60 15.86 -2.68
C GLU A 36 39.27 16.15 -1.20
N ASN A 37 38.24 16.98 -0.94
CA ASN A 37 37.91 17.49 0.40
C ASN A 37 36.43 17.31 0.79
N THR A 38 35.58 16.79 -0.09
CA THR A 38 34.13 16.67 0.17
C THR A 38 33.55 15.38 -0.38
N LEU A 39 32.73 14.70 0.42
CA LEU A 39 31.89 13.57 0.02
C LEU A 39 30.43 14.05 -0.05
N THR A 40 29.82 13.95 -1.23
CA THR A 40 28.41 14.31 -1.44
C THR A 40 27.53 13.07 -1.41
N ILE A 41 26.54 13.06 -0.53
CA ILE A 41 25.55 11.98 -0.38
C ILE A 41 24.13 12.51 -0.62
N SER A 42 23.22 11.63 -1.02
CA SER A 42 21.80 11.98 -1.18
C SER A 42 20.90 10.89 -0.61
N PRO A 43 20.06 11.23 0.38
CA PRO A 43 19.06 10.31 0.86
C PRO A 43 17.91 10.19 -0.15
N LYS A 44 17.44 8.95 -0.35
CA LYS A 44 16.24 8.64 -1.13
C LYS A 44 15.01 9.41 -0.65
N ASN A 45 14.92 9.61 0.67
CA ASN A 45 13.82 10.33 1.30
C ASN A 45 14.31 11.69 1.83
N LYS A 46 13.74 12.78 1.29
CA LYS A 46 14.07 14.17 1.70
C LYS A 46 13.91 14.43 3.20
N ARG A 47 13.01 13.70 3.88
CA ARG A 47 12.81 13.83 5.34
C ARG A 47 14.00 13.34 6.18
N ARG A 48 14.91 12.55 5.60
CA ARG A 48 16.10 12.05 6.30
C ARG A 48 17.29 12.99 6.22
N LYS A 49 17.29 13.95 5.29
CA LYS A 49 18.36 14.96 5.17
C LYS A 49 18.61 15.71 6.48
N PRO A 50 17.60 16.30 7.15
CA PRO A 50 17.82 17.00 8.42
C PRO A 50 18.34 16.09 9.54
N TRP A 51 17.97 14.81 9.53
CA TRP A 51 18.46 13.86 10.52
C TRP A 51 19.93 13.50 10.27
N ILE A 52 20.31 13.18 9.03
CA ILE A 52 21.70 12.86 8.70
C ILE A 52 22.58 14.09 8.95
N GLU A 53 22.16 15.30 8.56
CA GLU A 53 22.91 16.54 8.77
C GLU A 53 23.14 16.86 10.26
N ASN A 54 22.11 16.70 11.10
CA ASN A 54 22.17 17.14 12.49
C ASN A 54 22.62 16.05 13.48
N VAL A 55 22.40 14.78 13.15
CA VAL A 55 22.61 13.66 14.10
C VAL A 55 23.80 12.79 13.72
N TYR A 56 23.99 12.54 12.42
CA TYR A 56 24.93 11.50 11.97
C TYR A 56 26.12 12.02 11.16
N LYS A 57 26.08 13.28 10.69
CA LYS A 57 27.14 13.93 9.91
C LYS A 57 28.50 13.88 10.61
N GLY A 58 28.57 14.30 11.87
CA GLY A 58 29.83 14.30 12.63
C GLY A 58 30.39 12.90 12.89
N LYS A 59 29.52 11.88 12.95
CA LYS A 59 29.96 10.48 13.03
C LYS A 59 30.54 10.02 11.70
N LEU A 60 29.88 10.30 10.58
CA LEU A 60 30.38 9.94 9.26
C LEU A 60 31.71 10.60 8.94
N GLU A 61 31.90 11.88 9.27
CA GLU A 61 33.18 12.57 9.09
C GLU A 61 34.30 11.91 9.89
N LYS A 62 34.00 11.41 11.10
CA LYS A 62 34.92 10.63 11.92
C LYS A 62 35.22 9.25 11.31
N ILE A 63 34.20 8.53 10.84
CA ILE A 63 34.35 7.23 10.18
C ILE A 63 35.24 7.37 8.94
N ILE A 64 35.02 8.41 8.14
CA ILE A 64 35.83 8.68 6.95
C ILE A 64 37.29 9.00 7.34
N PHE A 65 37.51 9.74 8.43
CA PHE A 65 38.85 10.00 8.94
C PHE A 65 39.54 8.71 9.41
N ASP A 66 38.84 7.84 10.14
CA ASP A 66 39.39 6.58 10.64
C ASP A 66 39.73 5.62 9.48
N ILE A 67 39.00 5.67 8.37
CA ILE A 67 39.24 4.86 7.17
C ILE A 67 40.35 5.44 6.28
N THR A 68 40.36 6.75 6.06
CA THR A 68 41.23 7.39 5.03
C THR A 68 42.43 8.14 5.59
N GLY A 69 42.44 8.46 6.89
CA GLY A 69 43.41 9.34 7.53
C GLY A 69 43.32 10.81 7.11
N LYS A 70 42.28 11.21 6.37
CA LYS A 70 42.07 12.58 5.85
C LYS A 70 40.74 13.14 6.35
N GLN A 71 40.71 14.45 6.64
CA GLN A 71 39.47 15.14 6.97
C GLN A 71 38.71 15.47 5.67
N LEU A 72 37.60 14.77 5.46
CA LEU A 72 36.65 14.98 4.37
C LEU A 72 35.35 15.54 4.96
N SER A 73 34.82 16.60 4.36
CA SER A 73 33.54 17.21 4.76
C SER A 73 32.37 16.52 4.06
N ILE A 74 31.20 16.43 4.71
CA ILE A 74 30.02 15.79 4.12
C ILE A 74 28.99 16.83 3.69
N GLU A 75 28.60 16.76 2.42
CA GLU A 75 27.51 17.55 1.84
C GLU A 75 26.32 16.65 1.48
N ILE A 76 25.10 17.09 1.83
CA ILE A 76 23.87 16.35 1.53
C ILE A 76 23.06 17.09 0.47
N SER A 77 22.83 16.43 -0.66
CA SER A 77 22.14 17.02 -1.82
C SER A 77 20.81 16.33 -2.12
N ASP A 78 19.86 17.07 -2.71
CA ASP A 78 18.47 16.64 -2.96
C ASP A 78 18.20 16.21 -4.42
N ILE A 79 19.21 15.71 -5.12
CA ILE A 79 19.26 15.68 -6.59
C ILE A 79 18.28 14.68 -7.25
N MET A 80 17.73 13.70 -6.51
CA MET A 80 16.85 12.66 -7.11
C MET A 80 15.47 13.13 -7.61
N ASN A 81 15.17 14.44 -7.70
CA ASN A 81 13.85 14.92 -8.15
C ASN A 81 13.87 16.13 -9.11
N GLN A 82 14.86 16.26 -9.99
CA GLN A 82 14.81 17.21 -11.12
C GLN A 82 14.94 16.48 -12.47
N PRO A 83 14.14 16.84 -13.50
CA PRO A 83 14.31 16.32 -14.85
C PRO A 83 15.65 16.81 -15.43
N ALA A 84 16.38 15.90 -16.07
CA ALA A 84 17.72 16.17 -16.60
C ALA A 84 17.70 17.31 -17.63
N GLU A 85 18.35 18.43 -17.30
CA GLU A 85 18.76 19.41 -18.31
C GLU A 85 19.87 18.81 -19.20
N PRO A 86 19.84 19.07 -20.51
CA PRO A 86 20.85 18.55 -21.43
C PRO A 86 22.22 19.19 -21.17
N ALA A 87 23.24 18.36 -20.99
CA ALA A 87 24.61 18.81 -20.79
C ALA A 87 25.15 19.62 -22.01
N PRO A 88 25.97 20.65 -21.79
CA PRO A 88 26.60 21.41 -22.86
C PRO A 88 27.61 20.57 -23.63
N MET A 89 27.60 20.69 -24.96
CA MET A 89 28.49 19.97 -25.88
C MET A 89 29.97 20.35 -25.64
N PRO A 90 30.92 19.39 -25.70
CA PRO A 90 32.35 19.68 -25.63
C PRO A 90 32.87 20.38 -26.91
N PRO A 91 33.95 21.18 -26.83
CA PRO A 91 34.48 21.91 -27.98
C PRO A 91 35.19 20.98 -28.99
N LEU A 92 35.07 21.32 -30.27
CA LEU A 92 35.75 20.71 -31.41
C LEU A 92 37.28 20.90 -31.33
N PRO A 93 38.10 19.89 -31.72
CA PRO A 93 39.51 20.08 -32.02
C PRO A 93 39.73 20.60 -33.44
N GLU A 94 40.67 21.54 -33.61
CA GLU A 94 41.11 22.08 -34.90
C GLU A 94 41.96 21.11 -35.75
N ALA A 95 41.67 21.13 -37.05
CA ALA A 95 42.49 20.98 -38.26
C ALA A 95 43.49 19.80 -38.45
N GLY A 96 43.19 18.97 -39.45
CA GLY A 96 44.12 18.04 -40.09
C GLY A 96 43.64 17.50 -41.46
N ALA A 97 43.83 18.31 -42.51
CA ALA A 97 44.02 17.99 -43.95
C ALA A 97 43.27 16.84 -44.69
N SER A 98 42.54 17.27 -45.73
CA SER A 98 42.48 16.76 -47.12
C SER A 98 41.64 15.53 -47.55
N LYS A 99 40.61 15.87 -48.37
CA LYS A 99 40.29 15.41 -49.76
C LYS A 99 38.97 14.63 -50.04
N LYS A 100 38.23 15.24 -50.98
CA LYS A 100 37.35 14.72 -52.07
C LYS A 100 35.81 14.56 -51.85
N ALA A 101 35.10 15.61 -52.31
CA ALA A 101 34.06 15.68 -53.36
C ALA A 101 33.00 14.56 -53.54
N ALA A 102 31.71 14.95 -53.47
CA ALA A 102 30.66 14.94 -54.53
C ALA A 102 29.32 15.38 -53.90
N GLU A 103 28.70 16.50 -54.34
CA GLU A 103 27.45 16.61 -55.16
C GLU A 103 26.17 16.07 -54.42
N SER A 104 24.99 16.72 -54.39
CA SER A 104 24.39 17.82 -55.15
C SER A 104 23.11 18.34 -54.48
N GLU A 105 22.74 19.58 -54.82
CA GLU A 105 21.38 20.16 -54.96
C GLU A 105 20.56 20.62 -53.74
N ALA A 106 20.47 21.96 -53.65
CA ALA A 106 19.47 22.80 -52.96
C ALA A 106 18.14 22.83 -53.78
N PRO A 107 17.04 23.55 -53.41
CA PRO A 107 17.05 24.91 -52.88
C PRO A 107 16.01 25.29 -51.80
N PHE A 108 16.42 26.24 -50.96
CA PHE A 108 15.54 27.18 -50.26
C PHE A 108 14.89 28.18 -51.24
N PRO A 109 13.91 28.97 -50.76
CA PRO A 109 14.06 30.40 -50.89
C PRO A 109 13.98 31.16 -49.56
N MET A 110 15.02 31.97 -49.37
CA MET A 110 15.11 33.33 -48.79
C MET A 110 13.80 34.15 -48.74
N ALA A 111 13.63 35.22 -47.98
CA ALA A 111 14.32 35.94 -46.90
C ALA A 111 13.46 37.20 -46.63
N ARG A 112 13.48 37.77 -45.41
CA ARG A 112 13.83 39.21 -45.18
C ARG A 112 13.70 39.63 -43.73
N GLU A 113 14.64 40.51 -43.39
CA GLU A 113 14.90 41.23 -42.15
C GLU A 113 13.78 42.23 -41.77
N THR A 114 13.63 42.56 -40.48
CA THR A 114 13.99 43.88 -39.87
C THR A 114 13.35 44.11 -38.48
N ALA A 115 14.21 44.56 -37.55
CA ALA A 115 14.09 45.61 -36.53
C ALA A 115 12.82 45.80 -35.64
N ASP A 116 13.06 45.68 -34.31
CA ASP A 116 12.74 46.58 -33.18
C ASP A 116 11.41 47.38 -33.06
N THR A 117 10.60 46.95 -32.07
CA THR A 117 9.78 47.72 -31.07
C THR A 117 8.53 48.51 -31.52
N PRO A 118 7.63 49.01 -30.63
CA PRO A 118 7.04 48.48 -29.37
C PRO A 118 5.47 48.65 -29.30
N TYR A 119 4.87 48.29 -28.15
CA TYR A 119 3.52 48.64 -27.60
C TYR A 119 2.23 47.87 -27.96
N GLU A 120 1.55 47.49 -26.87
CA GLU A 120 0.09 47.42 -26.60
C GLU A 120 -0.86 46.86 -27.68
N ASN A 121 -1.48 45.72 -27.35
CA ASN A 121 -2.93 45.55 -27.47
C ASN A 121 -3.40 44.27 -26.75
N THR A 122 -4.15 44.46 -25.66
CA THR A 122 -5.07 43.46 -25.10
C THR A 122 -6.17 43.12 -26.11
N PRO A 123 -6.39 41.85 -26.47
CA PRO A 123 -7.63 41.43 -27.10
C PRO A 123 -8.71 41.26 -26.03
N ALA A 124 -9.90 41.80 -26.30
CA ALA A 124 -11.09 41.69 -25.46
C ALA A 124 -11.49 40.22 -25.17
N PRO A 125 -12.13 39.92 -24.03
CA PRO A 125 -12.66 38.59 -23.75
C PRO A 125 -13.78 38.22 -24.72
N LEU A 126 -13.73 36.99 -25.23
CA LEU A 126 -14.82 36.37 -25.99
C LEU A 126 -16.08 36.25 -25.10
N PRO A 127 -17.30 36.37 -25.66
CA PRO A 127 -18.53 36.20 -24.90
C PRO A 127 -18.69 34.74 -24.46
N GLU A 128 -18.93 34.52 -23.17
CA GLU A 128 -19.27 33.21 -22.61
C GLU A 128 -20.66 32.77 -23.10
N PRO A 129 -20.86 31.48 -23.40
CA PRO A 129 -22.19 30.95 -23.71
C PRO A 129 -23.07 30.90 -22.46
N ASP A 130 -24.34 31.31 -22.60
CA ASP A 130 -25.39 31.17 -21.59
C ASP A 130 -25.51 29.72 -21.12
N ILE A 131 -24.97 29.42 -19.94
CA ILE A 131 -25.25 28.19 -19.20
C ILE A 131 -26.35 28.57 -18.19
N ASP A 132 -27.56 28.06 -18.41
CA ASP A 132 -28.64 28.12 -17.43
C ASP A 132 -28.17 27.46 -16.13
N ASP A 133 -27.94 28.29 -15.11
CA ASP A 133 -27.57 27.88 -13.76
C ASP A 133 -28.69 27.04 -13.13
N PRO A 134 -28.44 25.77 -12.74
CA PRO A 134 -29.47 24.90 -12.17
C PRO A 134 -29.79 25.22 -10.70
N PHE A 135 -29.16 26.23 -10.09
CA PHE A 135 -29.46 26.66 -8.72
C PHE A 135 -30.58 27.72 -8.69
N PRO A 136 -31.60 27.58 -7.83
CA PRO A 136 -32.58 28.65 -7.60
C PRO A 136 -31.84 29.90 -7.09
N LYS A 137 -32.09 31.06 -7.71
CA LYS A 137 -31.56 32.35 -7.25
C LYS A 137 -31.80 32.49 -5.74
N GLU A 138 -30.73 32.70 -4.99
CA GLU A 138 -30.77 32.91 -3.54
C GLU A 138 -31.88 33.93 -3.21
N ALA A 139 -32.82 33.52 -2.35
CA ALA A 139 -33.85 34.43 -1.87
C ALA A 139 -33.17 35.60 -1.17
N MET A 140 -33.52 36.83 -1.57
CA MET A 140 -32.99 38.04 -0.94
C MET A 140 -33.20 37.95 0.58
N PRO A 141 -32.21 38.37 1.40
CA PRO A 141 -32.40 38.45 2.84
C PRO A 141 -33.61 39.33 3.14
N PRO A 142 -34.39 39.02 4.19
CA PRO A 142 -35.57 39.78 4.54
C PRO A 142 -35.23 41.26 4.74
N ASP A 143 -36.04 42.14 4.14
CA ASP A 143 -35.84 43.58 4.20
C ASP A 143 -36.15 44.11 5.61
N PHE A 144 -35.09 44.35 6.39
CA PHE A 144 -35.15 44.87 7.75
C PHE A 144 -35.39 46.38 7.82
N SER A 145 -35.52 47.08 6.69
CA SER A 145 -35.70 48.54 6.65
C SER A 145 -37.02 49.04 7.26
N LYS A 146 -37.97 48.13 7.51
CA LYS A 146 -39.27 48.42 8.16
C LYS A 146 -39.32 48.09 9.66
N LEU A 147 -38.25 47.58 10.26
CA LEU A 147 -38.21 47.36 11.70
C LEU A 147 -38.10 48.70 12.44
N LYS A 148 -39.15 49.08 13.15
CA LYS A 148 -39.09 50.20 14.10
C LYS A 148 -38.35 49.71 15.35
N PRO A 149 -37.27 50.38 15.79
CA PRO A 149 -36.64 50.06 17.06
C PRO A 149 -37.66 50.33 18.18
N MET A 150 -38.05 49.27 18.87
CA MET A 150 -38.89 49.36 20.07
C MET A 150 -37.99 49.72 21.26
N THR A 151 -38.46 50.63 22.11
CA THR A 151 -37.75 50.91 23.37
C THR A 151 -38.00 49.79 24.37
N ALA A 152 -37.11 49.63 25.36
CA ALA A 152 -37.16 48.52 26.33
C ALA A 152 -38.51 48.41 27.08
N ASP A 153 -39.30 49.49 27.11
CA ASP A 153 -40.61 49.54 27.76
C ASP A 153 -41.77 49.05 26.88
N GLU A 154 -41.56 48.84 25.57
CA GLU A 154 -42.60 48.42 24.62
C GLU A 154 -42.60 46.91 24.32
N VAL A 155 -41.67 46.16 24.93
CA VAL A 155 -41.60 44.70 24.81
C VAL A 155 -42.37 44.08 25.98
N PRO A 156 -43.54 43.45 25.76
CA PRO A 156 -44.23 42.75 26.83
C PRO A 156 -43.39 41.53 27.24
N LEU A 157 -42.77 41.60 28.41
CA LEU A 157 -42.12 40.46 29.04
C LEU A 157 -43.20 39.49 29.53
N PRO A 158 -43.12 38.19 29.21
CA PRO A 158 -44.04 37.21 29.78
C PRO A 158 -43.90 37.19 31.31
N ASP A 159 -45.04 37.10 32.01
CA ASP A 159 -45.08 37.07 33.47
C ASP A 159 -44.32 35.84 33.98
N ILE A 160 -43.35 36.07 34.87
CA ILE A 160 -42.44 35.04 35.41
C ILE A 160 -43.20 33.90 36.09
N ARG A 161 -44.47 34.11 36.45
CA ARG A 161 -45.35 33.12 37.07
C ARG A 161 -45.91 32.06 36.11
N GLU A 162 -45.82 32.26 34.80
CA GLU A 162 -46.24 31.25 33.81
C GLU A 162 -45.11 30.31 33.35
N LEU A 163 -43.87 30.57 33.77
CA LEU A 163 -42.75 29.64 33.61
C LEU A 163 -42.78 28.64 34.76
N GLY A 164 -43.31 27.45 34.48
CA GLY A 164 -43.41 26.35 35.43
C GLY A 164 -42.11 26.12 36.23
N GLU A 165 -42.30 25.87 37.52
CA GLU A 165 -41.27 25.63 38.54
C GLU A 165 -40.14 24.72 38.05
N THR A 166 -39.03 25.32 37.65
CA THR A 166 -37.72 24.66 37.68
C THR A 166 -36.74 25.64 38.30
N SER A 167 -36.41 25.41 39.56
CA SER A 167 -35.46 26.21 40.31
C SER A 167 -34.08 26.11 39.67
N LEU A 168 -33.47 27.24 39.32
CA LEU A 168 -32.08 27.35 38.83
C LEU A 168 -31.03 26.87 39.86
N PHE A 169 -31.45 26.58 41.10
CA PHE A 169 -30.62 26.12 42.20
C PHE A 169 -30.95 24.71 42.68
N ASP A 170 -31.84 23.97 42.00
CA ASP A 170 -31.95 22.54 42.27
C ASP A 170 -30.67 21.85 41.83
N ALA A 171 -30.09 21.05 42.74
CA ALA A 171 -28.97 20.17 42.43
C ALA A 171 -29.30 19.41 41.14
N PRO A 172 -28.34 19.23 40.20
CA PRO A 172 -28.63 18.63 38.91
C PRO A 172 -29.33 17.31 39.18
N VAL A 173 -30.62 17.25 38.82
CA VAL A 173 -31.39 16.00 38.88
C VAL A 173 -30.52 15.03 38.11
N ARG A 174 -29.95 14.08 38.85
CA ARG A 174 -29.10 13.03 38.31
C ARG A 174 -29.99 12.36 37.30
N SER A 175 -29.81 12.70 36.03
CA SER A 175 -30.66 12.21 34.96
C SER A 175 -30.59 10.70 35.08
N GLU A 176 -31.73 10.08 35.42
CA GLU A 176 -31.81 8.64 35.37
C GLU A 176 -31.27 8.24 34.01
N PRO A 177 -30.34 7.27 33.94
CA PRO A 177 -29.73 6.90 32.68
C PRO A 177 -30.88 6.54 31.75
N LYS A 178 -31.14 7.40 30.74
CA LYS A 178 -32.14 7.11 29.71
C LYS A 178 -31.83 5.71 29.26
N LYS A 179 -32.73 4.75 29.53
CA LYS A 179 -32.61 3.38 29.05
C LYS A 179 -32.26 3.51 27.57
N ARG A 180 -31.02 3.19 27.23
CA ARG A 180 -30.57 3.15 25.84
C ARG A 180 -31.57 2.26 25.15
N THR A 181 -32.31 2.83 24.20
CA THR A 181 -33.18 2.04 23.32
C THR A 181 -32.32 0.92 22.78
N ALA A 182 -32.72 -0.34 23.05
CA ALA A 182 -32.01 -1.52 22.57
C ALA A 182 -31.65 -1.28 21.10
N PHE A 183 -30.36 -1.14 20.82
CA PHE A 183 -29.90 -0.94 19.46
C PHE A 183 -30.39 -2.15 18.67
N LEU A 184 -31.05 -1.91 17.53
CA LEU A 184 -31.53 -2.99 16.68
C LEU A 184 -30.34 -3.94 16.41
N PRO A 185 -30.50 -5.26 16.60
CA PRO A 185 -29.42 -6.20 16.39
C PRO A 185 -28.93 -6.04 14.97
N ASN A 186 -27.71 -5.57 14.85
CA ASN A 186 -27.04 -5.53 13.57
C ASN A 186 -26.88 -6.97 13.08
N PRO A 187 -27.12 -7.31 11.80
CA PRO A 187 -26.95 -8.67 11.31
C PRO A 187 -25.47 -9.05 11.33
N VAL A 188 -25.03 -9.60 12.45
CA VAL A 188 -23.68 -10.14 12.68
C VAL A 188 -23.76 -11.65 12.49
N ASN A 189 -22.78 -12.24 11.82
CA ASN A 189 -22.71 -13.68 11.69
C ASN A 189 -22.29 -14.31 13.02
N GLU A 190 -23.19 -15.04 13.68
CA GLU A 190 -22.95 -15.71 14.97
C GLU A 190 -21.83 -16.77 14.90
N GLU A 191 -21.53 -17.31 13.71
CA GLU A 191 -20.44 -18.29 13.55
C GLU A 191 -19.04 -17.66 13.64
N TYR A 192 -18.93 -16.34 13.44
CA TYR A 192 -17.66 -15.63 13.43
C TYR A 192 -17.33 -15.13 14.83
N THR A 193 -16.66 -15.97 15.62
CA THR A 193 -16.22 -15.66 16.99
C THR A 193 -14.70 -15.73 17.09
N PHE A 194 -14.14 -15.24 18.20
CA PHE A 194 -12.70 -15.40 18.46
C PHE A 194 -12.30 -16.87 18.61
N SER A 195 -13.21 -17.73 19.07
CA SER A 195 -12.95 -19.16 19.22
C SER A 195 -12.85 -19.91 17.89
N THR A 196 -13.58 -19.46 16.87
CA THR A 196 -13.57 -20.04 15.52
C THR A 196 -12.50 -19.42 14.62
N PHE A 197 -11.80 -18.38 15.09
CA PHE A 197 -10.72 -17.74 14.34
C PHE A 197 -9.39 -18.45 14.61
N VAL A 198 -8.80 -19.03 13.56
CA VAL A 198 -7.46 -19.64 13.64
C VAL A 198 -6.41 -18.53 13.60
N HIS A 199 -5.62 -18.42 14.67
CA HIS A 199 -4.57 -17.41 14.80
C HIS A 199 -3.17 -18.04 14.83
N GLY A 200 -2.19 -17.27 14.36
CA GLY A 200 -0.76 -17.58 14.34
C GLY A 200 0.06 -16.36 13.93
N ASN A 201 1.34 -16.54 13.62
CA ASN A 201 2.26 -15.42 13.37
C ASN A 201 1.76 -14.45 12.28
N CYS A 202 1.08 -14.93 11.24
CA CYS A 202 0.57 -14.11 10.13
C CYS A 202 -0.57 -13.13 10.51
N ASN A 203 -1.24 -13.36 11.64
CA ASN A 203 -2.41 -12.58 12.06
C ASN A 203 -2.46 -12.30 13.58
N GLU A 204 -1.36 -12.60 14.30
CA GLU A 204 -1.28 -12.51 15.77
C GLU A 204 -1.59 -11.09 16.25
N ILE A 205 -0.93 -10.08 15.69
CA ILE A 205 -1.11 -8.67 16.10
C ILE A 205 -2.57 -8.25 15.90
N ALA A 206 -3.17 -8.57 14.76
CA ALA A 206 -4.56 -8.22 14.47
C ALA A 206 -5.54 -8.95 15.41
N PHE A 207 -5.30 -10.22 15.70
CA PHE A 207 -6.10 -11.00 16.65
C PHE A 207 -6.02 -10.43 18.06
N GLN A 208 -4.80 -10.21 18.58
CA GLN A 208 -4.59 -9.66 19.92
C GLN A 208 -5.18 -8.25 20.05
N ALA A 209 -5.02 -7.43 19.01
CA ALA A 209 -5.60 -6.09 18.97
C ALA A 209 -7.14 -6.13 19.00
N ALA A 210 -7.75 -6.95 18.15
CA ALA A 210 -9.20 -7.13 18.11
C ALA A 210 -9.74 -7.65 19.44
N TYR A 211 -9.07 -8.62 20.05
CA TYR A 211 -9.46 -9.19 21.33
C TYR A 211 -9.32 -8.19 22.49
N ALA A 212 -8.24 -7.40 22.51
CA ALA A 212 -8.05 -6.35 23.50
C ALA A 212 -9.13 -5.25 23.38
N VAL A 213 -9.46 -4.82 22.16
CA VAL A 213 -10.56 -3.87 21.92
C VAL A 213 -11.91 -4.45 22.33
N ALA A 214 -12.16 -5.73 22.09
CA ALA A 214 -13.40 -6.37 22.56
C ALA A 214 -13.46 -6.39 24.10
N LYS A 215 -12.34 -6.65 24.78
CA LYS A 215 -12.23 -6.64 26.25
C LYS A 215 -12.38 -5.27 26.90
N THR A 216 -12.19 -4.16 26.18
CA THR A 216 -12.46 -2.83 26.75
C THR A 216 -13.94 -2.63 27.07
N ALA A 217 -14.83 -3.42 26.47
CA ALA A 217 -16.25 -3.47 26.83
C ALA A 217 -16.46 -3.90 28.30
N ASP A 218 -15.60 -4.78 28.82
CA ASP A 218 -15.68 -5.27 30.20
C ASP A 218 -15.16 -4.23 31.19
N HIS A 219 -14.05 -3.56 30.84
CA HIS A 219 -13.37 -2.57 31.69
C HIS A 219 -13.02 -1.31 30.88
N PRO A 220 -13.97 -0.37 30.72
CA PRO A 220 -13.76 0.85 29.94
C PRO A 220 -12.59 1.71 30.45
N ASP A 221 -12.32 1.65 31.75
CA ASP A 221 -11.29 2.45 32.43
C ASP A 221 -9.86 2.01 32.11
N GLN A 222 -9.69 0.78 31.59
CA GLN A 222 -8.39 0.21 31.21
C GLN A 222 -8.13 0.28 29.70
N ALA A 223 -9.01 0.94 28.94
CA ALA A 223 -8.86 1.09 27.51
C ALA A 223 -7.61 1.91 27.17
N ASP A 224 -6.60 1.27 26.57
CA ASP A 224 -5.44 1.99 26.04
C ASP A 224 -5.88 2.82 24.83
N GLN A 225 -5.94 4.15 25.02
CA GLN A 225 -6.34 5.08 23.97
C GLN A 225 -5.42 5.02 22.75
N LYS A 226 -4.20 4.50 22.89
CA LYS A 226 -3.27 4.31 21.75
C LYS A 226 -3.80 3.30 20.74
N MET A 227 -4.69 2.39 21.14
CA MET A 227 -5.29 1.41 20.25
C MET A 227 -6.50 1.94 19.47
N ASN A 228 -6.97 3.16 19.76
CA ASN A 228 -8.13 3.76 19.12
C ASN A 228 -7.68 4.87 18.13
N PRO A 229 -8.05 4.82 16.85
CA PRO A 229 -8.78 3.74 16.18
C PRO A 229 -7.93 2.47 15.98
N LEU A 230 -8.60 1.31 15.88
CA LEU A 230 -7.98 0.07 15.43
C LEU A 230 -8.19 -0.07 13.92
N PHE A 231 -7.10 -0.11 13.16
CA PHE A 231 -7.11 -0.27 11.72
C PHE A 231 -6.49 -1.62 11.32
N ILE A 232 -7.33 -2.55 10.86
CA ILE A 232 -6.89 -3.89 10.45
C ILE A 232 -6.76 -3.91 8.91
N TYR A 233 -5.61 -4.31 8.38
CA TYR A 233 -5.42 -4.32 6.93
C TYR A 233 -4.74 -5.57 6.41
N GLY A 234 -5.02 -5.90 5.15
CA GLY A 234 -4.40 -7.00 4.45
C GLY A 234 -5.22 -7.43 3.24
N PRO A 235 -4.68 -8.25 2.33
CA PRO A 235 -5.40 -8.75 1.15
C PRO A 235 -6.81 -9.31 1.43
N SER A 236 -7.61 -9.40 0.38
CA SER A 236 -8.96 -9.97 0.46
C SER A 236 -8.92 -11.41 0.98
N GLY A 237 -9.89 -11.77 1.82
CA GLY A 237 -10.07 -13.14 2.29
C GLY A 237 -9.09 -13.65 3.35
N LEU A 238 -8.46 -12.76 4.12
CA LEU A 238 -7.59 -13.12 5.26
C LEU A 238 -8.28 -13.06 6.64
N GLY A 239 -9.60 -12.92 6.69
CA GLY A 239 -10.35 -12.94 7.96
C GLY A 239 -10.58 -11.57 8.62
N LYS A 240 -10.34 -10.45 7.93
CA LYS A 240 -10.67 -9.08 8.39
C LYS A 240 -12.12 -8.95 8.88
N THR A 241 -13.07 -9.31 8.02
CA THR A 241 -14.51 -9.31 8.33
C THR A 241 -14.83 -10.26 9.49
N HIS A 242 -14.18 -11.44 9.57
CA HIS A 242 -14.35 -12.38 10.70
C HIS A 242 -13.99 -11.71 12.02
N LEU A 243 -12.85 -11.01 12.09
CA LEU A 243 -12.44 -10.30 13.31
C LEU A 243 -13.44 -9.20 13.72
N LEU A 244 -14.00 -8.45 12.77
CA LEU A 244 -15.04 -7.46 13.08
C LEU A 244 -16.29 -8.11 13.68
N HIS A 245 -16.77 -9.20 13.06
CA HIS A 245 -17.91 -9.94 13.60
C HIS A 245 -17.60 -10.57 14.97
N ALA A 246 -16.38 -11.06 15.18
CA ALA A 246 -15.94 -11.62 16.46
C ALA A 246 -15.96 -10.58 17.58
N ILE A 247 -15.53 -9.34 17.31
CA ILE A 247 -15.66 -8.23 18.25
C ILE A 247 -17.14 -7.97 18.56
N CYS A 248 -17.99 -7.86 17.53
CA CYS A 248 -19.42 -7.62 17.75
C CYS A 248 -20.09 -8.72 18.59
N ASN A 249 -19.84 -9.99 18.25
CA ASN A 249 -20.40 -11.14 18.96
C ASN A 249 -19.94 -11.17 20.42
N TYR A 250 -18.64 -10.93 20.67
CA TYR A 250 -18.11 -10.86 22.03
C TYR A 250 -18.79 -9.76 22.86
N ILE A 251 -18.97 -8.57 22.30
CA ILE A 251 -19.60 -7.46 23.03
C ILE A 251 -21.10 -7.74 23.24
N HIS A 252 -21.78 -8.29 22.25
CA HIS A 252 -23.20 -8.60 22.37
C HIS A 252 -23.49 -9.66 23.45
N GLU A 253 -22.60 -10.65 23.57
CA GLU A 253 -22.71 -11.72 24.57
C GLU A 253 -22.39 -11.22 26.00
N ASN A 254 -21.31 -10.44 26.16
CA ASN A 254 -20.85 -10.01 27.50
C ASN A 254 -21.53 -8.73 28.01
N LYS A 255 -21.91 -7.81 27.10
CA LYS A 255 -22.36 -6.45 27.41
C LYS A 255 -23.47 -5.98 26.44
N PRO A 256 -24.68 -6.58 26.51
CA PRO A 256 -25.79 -6.25 25.60
C PRO A 256 -26.31 -4.81 25.73
N GLU A 257 -25.92 -4.07 26.79
CA GLU A 257 -26.28 -2.66 27.01
C GLU A 257 -25.48 -1.66 26.18
N LEU A 258 -24.36 -2.08 25.58
CA LEU A 258 -23.49 -1.23 24.77
C LEU A 258 -24.03 -1.09 23.35
N SER A 259 -23.94 0.12 22.80
CA SER A 259 -24.35 0.36 21.41
C SER A 259 -23.22 0.03 20.44
N VAL A 260 -23.35 -1.12 19.77
CA VAL A 260 -22.40 -1.62 18.77
C VAL A 260 -23.04 -1.58 17.39
N LEU A 261 -22.33 -1.02 16.41
CA LEU A 261 -22.75 -1.03 15.01
C LEU A 261 -21.60 -1.54 14.14
N PHE A 262 -21.88 -2.55 13.33
CA PHE A 262 -21.04 -2.97 12.22
C PHE A 262 -21.68 -2.56 10.89
N VAL A 263 -20.90 -1.99 9.99
CA VAL A 263 -21.40 -1.47 8.71
C VAL A 263 -20.33 -1.60 7.63
N SER A 264 -20.71 -1.92 6.40
CA SER A 264 -19.77 -1.81 5.27
C SER A 264 -19.72 -0.37 4.77
N SER A 265 -18.60 0.04 4.17
CA SER A 265 -18.49 1.36 3.54
C SER A 265 -19.57 1.64 2.49
N GLU A 266 -19.99 0.60 1.76
CA GLU A 266 -21.09 0.69 0.80
C GLU A 266 -22.44 0.96 1.49
N THR A 267 -22.75 0.21 2.56
CA THR A 267 -24.00 0.40 3.32
C THR A 267 -24.06 1.80 3.93
N PHE A 268 -22.96 2.26 4.52
CA PHE A 268 -22.85 3.63 5.05
C PHE A 268 -23.12 4.68 3.96
N THR A 269 -22.54 4.48 2.77
CA THR A 269 -22.71 5.38 1.63
C THR A 269 -24.16 5.41 1.13
N ASN A 270 -24.80 4.25 1.02
CA ASN A 270 -26.19 4.14 0.58
C ASN A 270 -27.13 4.78 1.59
N GLU A 271 -26.96 4.51 2.88
CA GLU A 271 -27.77 5.14 3.94
C GLU A 271 -27.59 6.66 4.00
N LEU A 272 -26.38 7.16 3.70
CA LEU A 272 -26.13 8.59 3.59
C LEU A 272 -26.89 9.20 2.41
N ILE A 273 -26.85 8.56 1.24
CA ILE A 273 -27.59 9.00 0.05
C ILE A 273 -29.09 9.04 0.35
N ASP A 274 -29.63 7.99 0.95
CA ASP A 274 -31.04 7.91 1.33
C ASP A 274 -31.42 8.99 2.35
N ALA A 275 -30.54 9.28 3.31
CA ALA A 275 -30.77 10.33 4.31
C ALA A 275 -30.77 11.74 3.70
N ILE A 276 -29.94 11.98 2.68
CA ILE A 276 -29.91 13.23 1.92
C ILE A 276 -31.20 13.37 1.09
N GLN A 277 -31.56 12.33 0.33
CA GLN A 277 -32.74 12.34 -0.54
C GLN A 277 -34.04 12.53 0.25
N ASN A 278 -34.15 11.89 1.41
CA ASN A 278 -35.35 11.94 2.25
C ASN A 278 -35.32 13.05 3.32
N HIS A 279 -34.31 13.93 3.31
CA HIS A 279 -34.11 14.97 4.34
C HIS A 279 -34.08 14.44 5.80
N THR A 280 -33.56 13.23 6.01
CA THR A 280 -33.47 12.56 7.33
C THR A 280 -32.05 12.51 7.92
N MET A 281 -31.18 13.45 7.51
CA MET A 281 -29.81 13.58 8.05
C MET A 281 -29.69 13.58 9.58
N PRO A 282 -30.61 14.19 10.38
CA PRO A 282 -30.55 14.09 11.83
C PRO A 282 -30.66 12.64 12.35
N LYS A 283 -31.50 11.81 11.71
CA LYS A 283 -31.67 10.39 12.06
C LYS A 283 -30.41 9.59 11.70
N PHE A 284 -29.83 9.87 10.53
CA PHE A 284 -28.55 9.28 10.12
C PHE A 284 -27.45 9.58 11.15
N ARG A 285 -27.27 10.86 11.51
CA ARG A 285 -26.26 11.26 12.50
C ARG A 285 -26.51 10.63 13.86
N ALA A 286 -27.76 10.55 14.32
CA ALA A 286 -28.10 9.90 15.59
C ALA A 286 -27.72 8.40 15.60
N LYS A 287 -27.90 7.69 14.47
CA LYS A 287 -27.52 6.28 14.32
C LYS A 287 -26.00 6.09 14.43
N TYR A 288 -25.21 6.91 13.76
CA TYR A 288 -23.76 6.73 13.65
C TYR A 288 -22.94 7.44 14.73
N ARG A 289 -23.47 8.46 15.40
CA ARG A 289 -22.72 9.31 16.36
C ARG A 289 -23.07 9.08 17.84
N ASN A 290 -24.00 8.16 18.12
CA ASN A 290 -24.41 7.78 19.48
C ASN A 290 -24.08 6.31 19.79
N LEU A 291 -22.90 5.89 19.34
CA LEU A 291 -22.39 4.52 19.48
C LEU A 291 -21.29 4.45 20.53
N ASP A 292 -21.15 3.28 21.15
CA ASP A 292 -19.95 2.97 21.94
C ASP A 292 -18.86 2.35 21.08
N PHE A 293 -19.27 1.51 20.12
CA PHE A 293 -18.39 0.84 19.16
C PHE A 293 -18.92 1.03 17.74
N LEU A 294 -18.08 1.58 16.87
CA LEU A 294 -18.33 1.66 15.43
C LEU A 294 -17.30 0.79 14.70
N LEU A 295 -17.79 -0.23 14.00
CA LEU A 295 -17.00 -1.15 13.19
C LEU A 295 -17.33 -0.92 11.72
N ILE A 296 -16.33 -0.60 10.90
CA ILE A 296 -16.50 -0.33 9.48
C ILE A 296 -15.69 -1.31 8.66
N ASP A 297 -16.36 -2.07 7.80
CA ASP A 297 -15.70 -2.99 6.87
C ASP A 297 -15.37 -2.30 5.54
N ASP A 298 -14.19 -2.62 5.00
CA ASP A 298 -13.70 -2.24 3.67
C ASP A 298 -13.68 -0.71 3.39
N VAL A 299 -12.97 0.05 4.24
CA VAL A 299 -12.90 1.53 4.16
C VAL A 299 -12.29 2.08 2.86
N GLN A 300 -11.63 1.24 2.06
CA GLN A 300 -11.13 1.61 0.74
C GLN A 300 -12.22 2.10 -0.22
N PHE A 301 -13.48 1.71 0.01
CA PHE A 301 -14.60 2.11 -0.86
C PHE A 301 -15.13 3.52 -0.60
N PHE A 302 -14.68 4.23 0.44
CA PHE A 302 -15.10 5.62 0.69
C PHE A 302 -14.56 6.65 -0.32
N GLY A 303 -13.54 6.30 -1.11
CA GLY A 303 -12.82 7.24 -1.99
C GLY A 303 -13.64 7.83 -3.15
N SER A 304 -14.83 7.31 -3.45
CA SER A 304 -15.56 7.68 -4.67
C SER A 304 -16.35 9.00 -4.61
N LYS A 305 -16.78 9.45 -3.42
CA LYS A 305 -17.72 10.60 -3.29
C LYS A 305 -17.31 11.54 -2.16
N ASP A 306 -17.18 12.83 -2.45
CA ASP A 306 -16.71 13.83 -1.46
C ASP A 306 -17.69 14.04 -0.31
N ALA A 307 -19.00 13.99 -0.57
CA ALA A 307 -20.02 14.05 0.48
C ALA A 307 -19.87 12.90 1.49
N THR A 308 -19.56 11.70 1.01
CA THR A 308 -19.30 10.53 1.86
C THR A 308 -18.05 10.72 2.70
N LYS A 309 -16.94 11.16 2.09
CA LYS A 309 -15.66 11.45 2.79
C LYS A 309 -15.85 12.49 3.90
N MET A 310 -16.60 13.54 3.63
CA MET A 310 -16.88 14.60 4.61
C MET A 310 -17.71 14.07 5.78
N GLU A 311 -18.77 13.30 5.52
CA GLU A 311 -19.64 12.80 6.59
C GLU A 311 -18.95 11.72 7.44
N ILE A 312 -18.14 10.84 6.84
CA ILE A 312 -17.34 9.88 7.63
C ILE A 312 -16.28 10.59 8.47
N PHE A 313 -15.62 11.63 7.94
CA PHE A 313 -14.67 12.44 8.71
C PHE A 313 -15.34 13.08 9.93
N ASN A 314 -16.53 13.68 9.75
CA ASN A 314 -17.27 14.30 10.84
C ASN A 314 -17.75 13.27 11.87
N THR A 315 -18.20 12.11 11.42
CA THR A 315 -18.65 11.00 12.29
C THR A 315 -17.47 10.44 13.09
N PHE A 316 -16.33 10.24 12.44
CA PHE A 316 -15.10 9.79 13.09
C PHE A 316 -14.69 10.76 14.21
N ASN A 317 -14.62 12.06 13.92
CA ASN A 317 -14.20 13.06 14.92
C ASN A 317 -15.13 13.07 16.14
N ASP A 318 -16.44 13.09 15.91
CA ASP A 318 -17.41 13.15 16.99
C ASP A 318 -17.33 11.92 17.91
N LEU A 319 -17.14 10.73 17.34
CA LEU A 319 -16.94 9.51 18.12
C LEU A 319 -15.57 9.47 18.82
N PHE A 320 -14.52 9.90 18.12
CA PHE A 320 -13.15 9.92 18.63
C PHE A 320 -13.01 10.88 19.83
N ASP A 321 -13.57 12.09 19.73
CA ASP A 321 -13.57 13.09 20.80
C ASP A 321 -14.37 12.62 22.03
N LYS A 322 -15.44 11.83 21.80
CA LYS A 322 -16.22 11.17 22.84
C LYS A 322 -15.55 9.91 23.40
N LYS A 323 -14.31 9.59 22.98
CA LYS A 323 -13.55 8.38 23.36
C LYS A 323 -14.31 7.09 23.07
N LYS A 324 -15.08 7.06 21.99
CA LYS A 324 -15.77 5.86 21.51
C LYS A 324 -14.82 5.02 20.67
N HIS A 325 -15.03 3.71 20.65
CA HIS A 325 -14.14 2.80 19.94
C HIS A 325 -14.49 2.75 18.46
N ILE A 326 -13.48 2.97 17.61
CA ILE A 326 -13.61 2.93 16.17
C ILE A 326 -12.69 1.81 15.65
N ILE A 327 -13.27 0.84 14.94
CA ILE A 327 -12.54 -0.26 14.32
C ILE A 327 -12.83 -0.23 12.83
N MET A 328 -11.77 -0.33 12.02
CA MET A 328 -11.86 -0.25 10.56
C MET A 328 -11.07 -1.38 9.94
N THR A 329 -11.52 -1.88 8.79
CA THR A 329 -10.74 -2.80 7.97
C THR A 329 -10.45 -2.22 6.58
N SER A 330 -9.34 -2.64 5.99
CA SER A 330 -9.03 -2.32 4.60
C SER A 330 -8.25 -3.41 3.88
N ASP A 331 -8.28 -3.41 2.54
CA ASP A 331 -7.40 -4.25 1.72
C ASP A 331 -5.94 -3.77 1.68
N ARG A 332 -5.68 -2.54 2.13
CA ARG A 332 -4.39 -1.86 2.04
C ARG A 332 -4.14 -0.91 3.23
N THR A 333 -2.95 -0.33 3.32
CA THR A 333 -2.62 0.60 4.40
C THR A 333 -3.41 1.91 4.25
N PRO A 334 -3.60 2.71 5.32
CA PRO A 334 -4.29 4.00 5.21
C PRO A 334 -3.69 4.96 4.18
N GLN A 335 -2.38 4.90 3.95
CA GLN A 335 -1.65 5.76 3.00
C GLN A 335 -1.84 5.32 1.54
N ASP A 336 -2.11 4.02 1.32
CA ASP A 336 -2.28 3.44 -0.02
C ASP A 336 -3.75 3.51 -0.51
N ILE A 337 -4.67 4.05 0.28
CA ILE A 337 -6.08 4.22 -0.11
C ILE A 337 -6.20 5.35 -1.13
N ASP A 338 -6.33 4.94 -2.39
CA ASP A 338 -6.59 5.83 -3.51
C ASP A 338 -7.81 6.72 -3.24
N LYS A 339 -7.67 8.03 -3.52
CA LYS A 339 -8.75 9.03 -3.45
C LYS A 339 -9.29 9.30 -2.04
N LEU A 340 -8.67 8.75 -1.00
CA LEU A 340 -8.94 9.15 0.38
C LEU A 340 -8.17 10.43 0.71
N GLU A 341 -8.82 11.41 1.32
CA GLU A 341 -8.20 12.69 1.69
C GLU A 341 -7.14 12.52 2.80
N ASP A 342 -6.03 13.27 2.72
CA ASP A 342 -4.90 13.21 3.66
C ASP A 342 -5.31 13.27 5.14
N ARG A 343 -6.35 14.06 5.45
CA ARG A 343 -6.87 14.19 6.82
C ARG A 343 -7.44 12.88 7.34
N LEU A 344 -8.16 12.12 6.51
CA LEU A 344 -8.71 10.80 6.89
C LEU A 344 -7.59 9.78 7.04
N GLN A 345 -6.61 9.77 6.12
CA GLN A 345 -5.44 8.90 6.20
C GLN A 345 -4.68 9.09 7.53
N THR A 346 -4.49 10.35 7.93
CA THR A 346 -3.83 10.71 9.20
C THR A 346 -4.64 10.22 10.40
N ARG A 347 -5.97 10.34 10.38
CA ARG A 347 -6.84 9.83 11.45
C ARG A 347 -6.85 8.32 11.52
N PHE A 348 -6.90 7.63 10.39
CA PHE A 348 -6.88 6.16 10.35
C PHE A 348 -5.54 5.62 10.86
N SER A 349 -4.46 6.38 10.68
CA SER A 349 -3.12 6.04 11.18
C SER A 349 -2.84 6.52 12.60
N SER A 350 -3.77 7.21 13.29
CA SER A 350 -3.49 7.81 14.60
C SER A 350 -3.56 6.83 15.78
N GLY A 351 -4.09 5.63 15.55
CA GLY A 351 -4.19 4.57 16.56
C GLY A 351 -3.31 3.36 16.19
N LEU A 352 -3.84 2.15 16.38
CA LEU A 352 -3.10 0.92 16.09
C LEU A 352 -3.42 0.44 14.67
N VAL A 353 -2.37 0.30 13.85
CA VAL A 353 -2.46 -0.29 12.51
C VAL A 353 -1.95 -1.73 12.58
N ALA A 354 -2.84 -2.70 12.39
CA ALA A 354 -2.56 -4.13 12.54
C ALA A 354 -2.60 -4.85 11.17
N PRO A 355 -1.47 -5.41 10.69
CA PRO A 355 -1.44 -6.17 9.45
C PRO A 355 -2.03 -7.58 9.62
N ILE A 356 -2.58 -8.11 8.54
CA ILE A 356 -2.87 -9.52 8.33
C ILE A 356 -2.19 -9.96 7.04
N SER A 357 -1.35 -10.98 7.15
CA SER A 357 -0.64 -11.60 6.04
C SER A 357 -1.30 -12.93 5.63
N PRO A 358 -1.03 -13.43 4.42
CA PRO A 358 -1.45 -14.77 4.02
C PRO A 358 -1.05 -15.84 5.04
N PRO A 359 -1.90 -16.86 5.27
CA PRO A 359 -1.62 -17.93 6.23
C PRO A 359 -0.45 -18.82 5.80
N ASP A 360 0.36 -19.21 6.79
CA ASP A 360 1.38 -20.23 6.61
C ASP A 360 0.75 -21.62 6.46
N TYR A 361 1.54 -22.58 5.99
CA TYR A 361 1.11 -23.97 5.77
C TYR A 361 0.45 -24.57 7.03
N GLU A 362 1.02 -24.34 8.22
CA GLU A 362 0.48 -24.84 9.48
C GLU A 362 -0.92 -24.29 9.75
N ILE A 363 -1.14 -23.00 9.49
CA ILE A 363 -2.43 -22.34 9.68
C ILE A 363 -3.46 -22.86 8.67
N CYS A 364 -3.07 -23.06 7.41
CA CYS A 364 -3.91 -23.68 6.40
C CYS A 364 -4.35 -25.10 6.82
N CYS A 365 -3.42 -25.91 7.35
CA CYS A 365 -3.73 -27.25 7.84
C CYS A 365 -4.77 -27.23 8.97
N ILE A 366 -4.59 -26.33 9.95
CA ILE A 366 -5.52 -26.18 11.08
C ILE A 366 -6.91 -25.73 10.59
N ILE A 367 -6.98 -24.74 9.69
CA ILE A 367 -8.25 -24.27 9.12
C ILE A 367 -8.99 -25.42 8.43
N LEU A 368 -8.29 -26.20 7.58
CA LEU A 368 -8.88 -27.34 6.88
C LEU A 368 -9.37 -28.43 7.85
N GLN A 369 -8.61 -28.71 8.91
CA GLN A 369 -8.97 -29.69 9.93
C GLN A 369 -10.21 -29.26 10.72
N GLN A 370 -10.24 -28.01 11.21
CA GLN A 370 -11.41 -27.48 11.92
C GLN A 370 -12.67 -27.51 11.04
N ARG A 371 -12.54 -27.21 9.75
CA ARG A 371 -13.65 -27.30 8.79
C ARG A 371 -14.12 -28.74 8.57
N ALA A 372 -13.19 -29.68 8.47
CA ALA A 372 -13.49 -31.11 8.34
C ALA A 372 -14.21 -31.64 9.60
N GLU A 373 -13.74 -31.28 10.79
CA GLU A 373 -14.36 -31.62 12.07
C GLU A 373 -15.77 -31.05 12.20
N LYS A 374 -15.97 -29.76 11.89
CA LYS A 374 -17.29 -29.10 11.93
C LYS A 374 -18.34 -29.83 11.08
N LEU A 375 -17.93 -30.41 9.94
CA LEU A 375 -18.81 -31.12 9.01
C LEU A 375 -18.81 -32.64 9.20
N ASN A 376 -18.10 -33.17 10.20
CA ASN A 376 -17.89 -34.60 10.42
C ASN A 376 -17.36 -35.35 9.18
N ILE A 377 -16.43 -34.73 8.46
CA ILE A 377 -15.82 -35.28 7.25
C ILE A 377 -14.42 -35.80 7.59
N THR A 378 -14.14 -37.04 7.22
CA THR A 378 -12.77 -37.58 7.32
C THR A 378 -11.94 -37.07 6.15
N LEU A 379 -11.00 -36.17 6.45
CA LEU A 379 -10.05 -35.65 5.46
C LEU A 379 -8.68 -36.31 5.69
N PRO A 380 -8.18 -37.13 4.74
CA PRO A 380 -6.86 -37.74 4.84
C PRO A 380 -5.74 -36.69 4.95
N LYS A 381 -4.66 -37.03 5.69
CA LYS A 381 -3.54 -36.10 5.92
C LYS A 381 -2.86 -35.66 4.62
N ASP A 382 -2.64 -36.59 3.70
CA ASP A 382 -2.07 -36.31 2.37
C ASP A 382 -2.93 -35.34 1.55
N VAL A 383 -4.25 -35.35 1.74
CA VAL A 383 -5.17 -34.39 1.12
C VAL A 383 -5.06 -33.01 1.78
N VAL A 384 -4.98 -32.94 3.11
CA VAL A 384 -4.75 -31.68 3.83
C VAL A 384 -3.44 -31.05 3.38
N ASP A 385 -2.36 -31.84 3.37
CA ASP A 385 -1.02 -31.40 2.98
C ASP A 385 -1.02 -30.87 1.54
N TYR A 386 -1.68 -31.59 0.62
CA TYR A 386 -1.79 -31.17 -0.78
C TYR A 386 -2.53 -29.84 -0.96
N ILE A 387 -3.66 -29.64 -0.27
CA ILE A 387 -4.41 -28.38 -0.39
C ILE A 387 -3.63 -27.23 0.26
N ALA A 388 -3.11 -27.44 1.47
CA ALA A 388 -2.40 -26.41 2.23
C ALA A 388 -1.09 -25.96 1.56
N SER A 389 -0.39 -26.86 0.84
CA SER A 389 0.84 -26.52 0.13
C SER A 389 0.61 -25.75 -1.18
N HIS A 390 -0.59 -25.83 -1.76
CA HIS A 390 -0.90 -25.20 -3.06
C HIS A 390 -1.81 -23.97 -2.92
N ILE A 391 -2.60 -23.87 -1.85
CA ILE A 391 -3.54 -22.76 -1.62
C ILE A 391 -3.24 -22.15 -0.25
N ASN A 392 -2.32 -21.18 -0.23
CA ASN A 392 -1.88 -20.47 0.99
C ASN A 392 -1.96 -18.94 0.88
N THR A 393 -2.43 -18.41 -0.25
CA THR A 393 -2.51 -16.96 -0.49
C THR A 393 -3.77 -16.33 0.13
N ASN A 394 -4.85 -17.10 0.27
CA ASN A 394 -6.18 -16.59 0.59
C ASN A 394 -7.03 -17.67 1.29
N VAL A 395 -7.55 -17.36 2.49
CA VAL A 395 -8.38 -18.30 3.27
C VAL A 395 -9.71 -18.58 2.57
N ARG A 396 -10.28 -17.61 1.84
CA ARG A 396 -11.52 -17.83 1.06
C ARG A 396 -11.30 -18.83 -0.07
N GLU A 397 -10.13 -18.82 -0.71
CA GLU A 397 -9.79 -19.81 -1.75
C GLU A 397 -9.58 -21.19 -1.14
N LEU A 398 -8.91 -21.25 0.01
CA LEU A 398 -8.72 -22.49 0.77
C LEU A 398 -10.06 -23.14 1.17
N GLU A 399 -10.97 -22.34 1.72
CA GLU A 399 -12.32 -22.78 2.07
C GLU A 399 -13.14 -23.14 0.83
N GLY A 400 -12.99 -22.39 -0.27
CA GLY A 400 -13.62 -22.68 -1.55
C GLY A 400 -13.19 -24.03 -2.12
N ALA A 401 -11.89 -24.34 -2.06
CA ALA A 401 -11.34 -25.62 -2.49
C ALA A 401 -11.85 -26.78 -1.63
N PHE A 402 -11.85 -26.61 -0.30
CA PHE A 402 -12.42 -27.58 0.61
C PHE A 402 -13.91 -27.84 0.32
N ASN A 403 -14.72 -26.78 0.18
CA ASN A 403 -16.15 -26.90 -0.13
C ASN A 403 -16.39 -27.59 -1.49
N LYS A 404 -15.59 -27.25 -2.51
CA LYS A 404 -15.65 -27.91 -3.83
C LYS A 404 -15.36 -29.41 -3.70
N LEU A 405 -14.30 -29.77 -2.98
CA LEU A 405 -13.91 -31.16 -2.76
C LEU A 405 -15.01 -31.98 -2.06
N VAL A 406 -15.55 -31.43 -0.97
CA VAL A 406 -16.64 -32.06 -0.21
C VAL A 406 -17.88 -32.23 -1.09
N THR A 407 -18.28 -31.19 -1.81
CA THR A 407 -19.45 -31.22 -2.70
C THR A 407 -19.26 -32.27 -3.80
N PHE A 408 -18.07 -32.33 -4.41
CA PHE A 408 -17.78 -33.32 -5.46
C PHE A 408 -17.79 -34.75 -4.91
N SER A 409 -17.24 -34.96 -3.71
CA SER A 409 -17.25 -36.26 -3.04
C SER A 409 -18.68 -36.75 -2.77
N GLN A 410 -19.56 -35.85 -2.32
CA GLN A 410 -20.98 -36.16 -2.09
C GLN A 410 -21.73 -36.45 -3.39
N ILE A 411 -21.52 -35.66 -4.45
CA ILE A 411 -22.16 -35.85 -5.75
C ILE A 411 -21.72 -37.16 -6.41
N LYS A 412 -20.40 -37.42 -6.45
CA LYS A 412 -19.83 -38.64 -7.05
C LYS A 412 -19.96 -39.86 -6.13
N LYS A 413 -20.37 -39.68 -4.87
CA LYS A 413 -20.41 -40.71 -3.81
C LYS A 413 -19.09 -41.46 -3.66
N GLN A 414 -17.98 -40.72 -3.77
CA GLN A 414 -16.62 -41.25 -3.66
C GLN A 414 -15.97 -40.75 -2.39
N THR A 415 -15.14 -41.58 -1.77
CA THR A 415 -14.33 -41.19 -0.62
C THR A 415 -13.27 -40.18 -1.04
N ILE A 416 -13.03 -39.19 -0.19
CA ILE A 416 -11.97 -38.20 -0.43
C ILE A 416 -10.61 -38.92 -0.34
N THR A 417 -9.87 -38.91 -1.45
CA THR A 417 -8.51 -39.47 -1.58
C THR A 417 -7.65 -38.48 -2.33
N LEU A 418 -6.32 -38.55 -2.21
CA LEU A 418 -5.43 -37.63 -2.94
C LEU A 418 -5.67 -37.64 -4.47
N ALA A 419 -5.89 -38.81 -5.06
CA ALA A 419 -6.19 -38.93 -6.49
C ALA A 419 -7.49 -38.20 -6.87
N PHE A 420 -8.53 -38.36 -6.04
CA PHE A 420 -9.80 -37.66 -6.21
C PHE A 420 -9.64 -36.14 -6.05
N THR A 421 -8.87 -35.70 -5.05
CA THR A 421 -8.61 -34.28 -4.80
C THR A 421 -7.90 -33.62 -5.98
N LYS A 422 -6.89 -34.27 -6.56
CA LYS A 422 -6.18 -33.77 -7.75
C LYS A 422 -7.11 -33.62 -8.95
N ASP A 423 -8.06 -34.53 -9.13
CA ASP A 423 -9.08 -34.44 -10.20
C ASP A 423 -10.07 -33.30 -9.90
N ALA A 424 -10.59 -33.23 -8.68
CA ALA A 424 -11.62 -32.26 -8.27
C ALA A 424 -11.12 -30.80 -8.27
N LEU A 425 -9.85 -30.59 -7.91
CA LEU A 425 -9.25 -29.27 -7.76
C LEU A 425 -8.38 -28.85 -8.96
N LYS A 426 -8.34 -29.62 -10.04
CA LYS A 426 -7.50 -29.37 -11.23
C LYS A 426 -7.61 -27.95 -11.82
N ASP A 427 -8.78 -27.33 -11.73
CA ASP A 427 -9.01 -25.96 -12.23
C ASP A 427 -8.47 -24.86 -11.30
N GLN A 428 -8.34 -25.16 -10.00
CA GLN A 428 -7.90 -24.21 -8.95
C GLN A 428 -6.43 -24.40 -8.61
N ILE A 429 -5.99 -25.65 -8.60
CA ILE A 429 -4.60 -26.08 -8.44
C ILE A 429 -4.23 -26.69 -9.79
N PRO A 430 -3.57 -25.93 -10.69
CA PRO A 430 -3.03 -26.51 -11.91
C PRO A 430 -2.18 -27.71 -11.53
N LEU A 431 -2.41 -28.86 -12.17
CA LEU A 431 -1.51 -30.02 -12.05
C LEU A 431 -0.09 -29.53 -12.32
N ASP A 432 0.83 -29.73 -11.36
CA ASP A 432 2.25 -29.38 -11.41
C ASP A 432 2.86 -29.42 -12.81
N ASN A 433 2.69 -28.32 -13.53
CA ASN A 433 3.40 -27.97 -14.74
C ASN A 433 4.02 -26.58 -14.59
N ARG A 434 4.07 -26.05 -13.36
CA ARG A 434 5.08 -25.06 -13.03
C ARG A 434 6.39 -25.83 -13.02
N GLN A 435 7.10 -25.88 -14.16
CA GLN A 435 8.53 -26.15 -14.09
C GLN A 435 9.08 -25.10 -13.12
N GLU A 436 9.56 -25.52 -11.96
CA GLU A 436 10.26 -24.63 -11.05
C GLU A 436 11.23 -23.81 -11.89
N LEU A 437 11.13 -22.48 -11.77
CA LEU A 437 12.06 -21.60 -12.45
C LEU A 437 13.44 -21.98 -11.92
N THR A 438 14.19 -22.68 -12.75
CA THR A 438 15.54 -23.17 -12.45
C THR A 438 16.52 -22.45 -13.35
N VAL A 439 17.78 -22.39 -12.93
CA VAL A 439 18.85 -21.79 -13.73
C VAL A 439 18.92 -22.45 -15.12
N ASP A 440 18.72 -23.77 -15.20
CA ASP A 440 18.65 -24.51 -16.47
C ASP A 440 17.50 -24.06 -17.36
N PHE A 441 16.30 -23.91 -16.80
CA PHE A 441 15.12 -23.50 -17.56
C PHE A 441 15.25 -22.08 -18.13
N ILE A 442 15.82 -21.17 -17.34
CA ILE A 442 16.11 -19.80 -17.81
C ILE A 442 17.12 -19.84 -18.95
N ILE A 443 18.21 -20.59 -18.80
CA ILE A 443 19.23 -20.72 -19.84
C ILE A 443 18.65 -21.32 -21.12
N ASP A 444 17.84 -22.36 -21.01
CA ASP A 444 17.23 -23.04 -22.17
C ASP A 444 16.24 -22.12 -22.89
N THR A 445 15.47 -21.33 -22.15
CA THR A 445 14.55 -20.32 -22.70
C THR A 445 15.31 -19.21 -23.43
N VAL A 446 16.39 -18.70 -22.85
CA VAL A 446 17.25 -17.70 -23.48
C VAL A 446 17.95 -18.26 -24.73
N CYS A 447 18.42 -19.52 -24.66
CA CYS A 447 19.00 -20.24 -25.79
C CYS A 447 18.01 -20.39 -26.95
N GLN A 448 16.76 -20.75 -26.65
CA GLN A 448 15.70 -20.87 -27.64
C GLN A 448 15.37 -19.52 -28.29
N TYR A 449 15.27 -18.45 -27.49
CA TYR A 449 14.95 -17.10 -27.99
C TYR A 449 16.02 -16.57 -28.95
N TYR A 450 17.31 -16.75 -28.61
CA TYR A 450 18.42 -16.26 -29.42
C TYR A 450 18.96 -17.27 -30.45
N GLY A 451 18.41 -18.49 -30.50
CA GLY A 451 18.88 -19.56 -31.40
C GLY A 451 20.30 -20.04 -31.11
N VAL A 452 20.73 -20.01 -29.84
CA VAL A 452 22.09 -20.38 -29.40
C VAL A 452 22.05 -21.74 -28.69
N LYS A 453 23.06 -22.58 -28.90
CA LYS A 453 23.20 -23.84 -28.16
C LYS A 453 23.71 -23.60 -26.73
N LYS A 454 23.15 -24.31 -25.74
CA LYS A 454 23.53 -24.25 -24.32
C LYS A 454 25.05 -24.36 -24.08
N ASP A 455 25.71 -25.33 -24.73
CA ASP A 455 27.16 -25.53 -24.63
C ASP A 455 27.98 -24.30 -25.06
N LYS A 456 27.47 -23.55 -26.05
CA LYS A 456 28.11 -22.32 -26.54
C LYS A 456 27.86 -21.15 -25.58
N LEU A 457 26.67 -21.09 -24.98
CA LEU A 457 26.33 -20.08 -23.97
C LEU A 457 27.19 -20.27 -22.71
N LEU A 458 27.38 -21.51 -22.23
CA LEU A 458 28.23 -21.81 -21.07
C LEU A 458 29.74 -21.71 -21.37
N GLY A 459 30.14 -21.99 -22.61
CA GLY A 459 31.54 -21.95 -23.05
C GLY A 459 32.24 -20.59 -22.94
N ARG A 460 33.55 -20.55 -23.20
CA ARG A 460 34.39 -19.34 -23.08
C ARG A 460 34.37 -18.41 -24.30
N GLY A 461 33.58 -18.75 -25.33
CA GLY A 461 33.50 -17.97 -26.56
C GLY A 461 33.04 -16.53 -26.30
N ARG A 462 33.72 -15.56 -26.93
CA ARG A 462 33.40 -14.12 -26.90
C ARG A 462 32.74 -13.52 -28.16
N PRO A 463 32.15 -14.27 -29.11
CA PRO A 463 31.34 -13.63 -30.16
C PRO A 463 30.17 -12.86 -29.55
N GLN A 464 29.87 -11.67 -30.06
CA GLN A 464 28.77 -10.83 -29.58
C GLN A 464 27.42 -11.56 -29.59
N LYS A 465 27.19 -12.42 -30.60
CA LYS A 465 26.02 -13.31 -30.73
C LYS A 465 25.85 -14.34 -29.59
N ILE A 466 26.86 -14.53 -28.75
CA ILE A 466 26.85 -15.45 -27.60
C ILE A 466 26.96 -14.68 -26.28
N VAL A 467 27.71 -13.57 -26.28
CA VAL A 467 27.93 -12.73 -25.09
C VAL A 467 26.64 -12.08 -24.63
N ILE A 468 25.84 -11.50 -25.54
CA ILE A 468 24.58 -10.84 -25.19
C ILE A 468 23.58 -11.83 -24.56
N PRO A 469 23.25 -12.98 -25.19
CA PRO A 469 22.38 -13.97 -24.56
C PRO A 469 22.89 -14.47 -23.21
N ARG A 470 24.20 -14.64 -23.06
CA ARG A 470 24.80 -15.09 -21.78
C ARG A 470 24.62 -14.06 -20.67
N GLN A 471 24.84 -12.77 -20.97
CA GLN A 471 24.67 -11.70 -19.99
C GLN A 471 23.21 -11.58 -19.57
N ILE A 472 22.28 -11.68 -20.52
CA ILE A 472 20.84 -11.69 -20.26
C ILE A 472 20.44 -12.90 -19.41
N ALA A 473 20.98 -14.09 -19.68
CA ALA A 473 20.72 -15.27 -18.85
C ALA A 473 21.20 -15.07 -17.40
N MET A 474 22.41 -14.51 -17.20
CA MET A 474 22.94 -14.21 -15.86
C MET A 474 22.05 -13.20 -15.11
N TYR A 475 21.63 -12.13 -15.79
CA TYR A 475 20.74 -11.12 -15.25
C TYR A 475 19.38 -11.70 -14.85
N LEU A 476 18.76 -12.51 -15.72
CA LEU A 476 17.47 -13.14 -15.43
C LEU A 476 17.57 -14.14 -14.27
N CYS A 477 18.65 -14.92 -14.18
CA CYS A 477 18.84 -15.82 -13.03
C CYS A 477 18.99 -15.02 -11.73
N ARG A 478 19.68 -13.87 -11.75
CA ARG A 478 19.83 -13.01 -10.57
C ARG A 478 18.50 -12.39 -10.15
N ASN A 479 17.71 -11.89 -11.10
CA ASN A 479 16.52 -11.10 -10.82
C ASN A 479 15.26 -11.94 -10.61
N GLU A 480 15.16 -13.10 -11.25
CA GLU A 480 13.98 -13.98 -11.14
C GLU A 480 14.16 -15.07 -10.06
N LEU A 481 15.41 -15.50 -9.77
CA LEU A 481 15.71 -16.56 -8.78
C LEU A 481 16.42 -16.08 -7.52
N ASN A 482 16.83 -14.80 -7.45
CA ASN A 482 17.64 -14.24 -6.36
C ASN A 482 18.96 -14.99 -6.10
N GLU A 483 19.46 -15.76 -7.07
CA GLU A 483 20.69 -16.55 -6.96
C GLU A 483 21.92 -15.68 -6.71
N SER A 484 22.82 -16.14 -5.85
CA SER A 484 24.01 -15.39 -5.48
C SER A 484 25.02 -15.30 -6.65
N TYR A 485 25.80 -14.20 -6.72
CA TYR A 485 26.86 -14.08 -7.73
C TYR A 485 27.89 -15.23 -7.69
N PRO A 486 28.30 -15.76 -6.52
CA PRO A 486 29.11 -16.97 -6.44
C PRO A 486 28.42 -18.22 -7.03
N THR A 487 27.14 -18.45 -6.73
CA THR A 487 26.39 -19.59 -7.28
C THR A 487 26.32 -19.52 -8.81
N LEU A 488 25.98 -18.34 -9.35
CA LEU A 488 25.93 -18.13 -10.79
C LEU A 488 27.32 -18.20 -11.45
N ARG A 489 28.38 -17.78 -10.77
CA ARG A 489 29.75 -17.96 -11.27
C ARG A 489 30.05 -19.43 -11.52
N ASP A 490 29.72 -20.29 -10.57
CA ASP A 490 30.01 -21.72 -10.64
C ASP A 490 29.16 -22.38 -11.73
N TYR A 491 27.87 -22.03 -11.79
CA TYR A 491 26.94 -22.51 -12.80
C TYR A 491 27.35 -22.15 -14.23
N PHE A 492 27.75 -20.90 -14.45
CA PHE A 492 28.19 -20.41 -15.77
C PHE A 492 29.68 -20.70 -16.05
N HIS A 493 30.38 -21.44 -15.18
CA HIS A 493 31.79 -21.80 -15.30
C HIS A 493 32.69 -20.57 -15.53
N ARG A 494 32.57 -19.55 -14.66
CA ARG A 494 33.38 -18.33 -14.68
C ARG A 494 34.42 -18.34 -13.57
N LYS A 495 35.52 -17.61 -13.79
CA LYS A 495 36.65 -17.57 -12.86
C LYS A 495 36.34 -16.68 -11.65
N ASP A 496 35.74 -15.52 -11.92
CA ASP A 496 35.52 -14.47 -10.92
C ASP A 496 34.03 -14.08 -10.90
N HIS A 497 33.45 -13.94 -9.69
CA HIS A 497 32.04 -13.55 -9.51
C HIS A 497 31.76 -12.14 -10.07
N SER A 498 32.78 -11.28 -10.13
CA SER A 498 32.76 -9.98 -10.78
C SER A 498 32.36 -10.04 -12.26
N THR A 499 32.56 -11.19 -12.93
CA THR A 499 32.11 -11.38 -14.32
C THR A 499 30.58 -11.42 -14.41
N VAL A 500 29.92 -12.02 -13.42
CA VAL A 500 28.45 -12.11 -13.34
C VAL A 500 27.88 -10.75 -12.93
N LEU A 501 28.51 -10.08 -11.96
CA LEU A 501 28.15 -8.72 -11.56
C LEU A 501 28.20 -7.75 -12.75
N TYR A 502 29.34 -7.70 -13.45
CA TYR A 502 29.50 -6.87 -14.65
C TYR A 502 28.46 -7.19 -15.72
N ALA A 503 28.10 -8.47 -15.90
CA ALA A 503 27.07 -8.87 -16.83
C ALA A 503 25.69 -8.31 -16.46
N CYS A 504 25.32 -8.35 -15.18
CA CYS A 504 24.05 -7.83 -14.68
C CYS A 504 23.98 -6.29 -14.83
N GLU A 505 24.99 -5.57 -14.35
CA GLU A 505 25.06 -4.09 -14.46
C GLU A 505 25.01 -3.61 -15.90
N ARG A 506 25.66 -4.35 -16.81
CA ARG A 506 25.65 -4.02 -18.23
C ARG A 506 24.26 -4.19 -18.83
N VAL A 507 23.57 -5.29 -18.51
CA VAL A 507 22.20 -5.52 -18.98
C VAL A 507 21.24 -4.46 -18.43
N GLU A 508 21.39 -4.04 -17.18
CA GLU A 508 20.59 -2.94 -16.62
C GLU A 508 20.80 -1.62 -17.39
N LYS A 509 22.06 -1.26 -17.65
CA LYS A 509 22.37 -0.07 -18.47
C LYS A 509 21.85 -0.20 -19.90
N ASP A 510 21.88 -1.39 -20.49
CA ASP A 510 21.40 -1.65 -21.85
C ASP A 510 19.85 -1.62 -21.90
N ILE A 511 19.12 -1.99 -20.84
CA ILE A 511 17.66 -1.85 -20.73
C ILE A 511 17.23 -0.38 -20.80
N ASP A 512 18.01 0.52 -20.21
CA ASP A 512 17.70 1.96 -20.19
C ASP A 512 18.04 2.65 -21.52
N ARG A 513 19.07 2.18 -22.21
CA ARG A 513 19.62 2.81 -23.42
C ARG A 513 19.07 2.24 -24.71
N ASP A 514 18.75 0.95 -24.75
CA ASP A 514 18.34 0.24 -25.96
C ASP A 514 16.92 -0.35 -25.83
N PRO A 515 15.93 0.23 -26.54
CA PRO A 515 14.57 -0.29 -26.58
C PRO A 515 14.48 -1.75 -27.07
N GLN A 516 15.40 -2.21 -27.93
CA GLN A 516 15.39 -3.60 -28.42
C GLN A 516 15.82 -4.60 -27.35
N THR A 517 16.79 -4.24 -26.51
CA THR A 517 17.21 -5.04 -25.36
C THR A 517 16.08 -5.16 -24.35
N ARG A 518 15.38 -4.06 -24.03
CA ARG A 518 14.20 -4.07 -23.16
C ARG A 518 13.09 -4.98 -23.69
N ALA A 519 12.73 -4.82 -24.97
CA ALA A 519 11.71 -5.66 -25.61
C ALA A 519 12.08 -7.15 -25.59
N SER A 520 13.36 -7.48 -25.77
CA SER A 520 13.83 -8.86 -25.72
C SER A 520 13.72 -9.47 -24.32
N ILE A 521 14.06 -8.72 -23.28
CA ILE A 521 13.96 -9.18 -21.89
C ILE A 521 12.51 -9.35 -21.47
N GLU A 522 11.63 -8.42 -21.85
CA GLU A 522 10.18 -8.55 -21.60
C GLU A 522 9.59 -9.76 -22.34
N ALA A 523 10.00 -10.00 -23.59
CA ALA A 523 9.58 -11.19 -24.34
C ALA A 523 10.04 -12.48 -23.66
N ILE A 524 11.29 -12.56 -23.20
CA ILE A 524 11.82 -13.72 -22.48
C ILE A 524 11.10 -13.89 -21.14
N ARG A 525 10.89 -12.83 -20.36
CA ARG A 525 10.09 -12.87 -19.12
C ARG A 525 8.68 -13.39 -19.36
N LYS A 526 8.04 -12.98 -20.46
CA LYS A 526 6.72 -13.47 -20.84
C LYS A 526 6.76 -14.97 -21.19
N LEU A 527 7.80 -15.44 -21.89
CA LEU A 527 7.98 -16.87 -22.18
C LEU A 527 8.22 -17.69 -20.90
N LEU A 528 8.99 -17.18 -19.95
CA LEU A 528 9.21 -17.79 -18.64
C LEU A 528 7.91 -17.90 -17.84
N LYS A 529 7.04 -16.88 -17.90
CA LYS A 529 5.72 -16.86 -17.23
C LYS A 529 4.63 -17.67 -17.94
N GLN A 530 4.75 -17.90 -19.25
CA GLN A 530 3.75 -18.66 -20.04
C GLN A 530 4.03 -20.16 -20.07
N ARG A 531 5.27 -20.58 -19.80
CA ARG A 531 5.69 -21.98 -19.74
C ARG A 531 5.99 -22.48 -18.33
N GLY A 532 5.78 -21.63 -17.32
CA GLY A 532 5.95 -21.93 -15.89
C GLY A 532 4.69 -21.65 -15.10
#